data_AF-A0A952WLK3-F1
#
_entry.id   AF-A0A952WLK3-F1
#
_cell.length_a   1.000
_cell.length_b   1.000
_cell.length_c   1.000
_cell.angle_alpha   90.00
_cell.angle_beta   90.00
_cell.angle_gamma   90.00
#
_symmetry.space_group_name_H-M   'P 1'
#
loop_
_entity.id
_entity.type
_entity.pdbx_description
1 polymer ?
#
loop_
_entity_poly.entity_id
_entity_poly.type
_entity_poly.pdbx_seq_one_letter_code
_entity_poly.pdbx_strand_id
1 'polypeptide(L)'
;MSDNVPNQGSSVLAGGEGGVSPPAELPGPAPTKAPIIGELTGDRACVSCGFNLAGQQIVREPKYGLALVRCPECSTAAALNEYPSLGRWYGRLAFLSAALYLFVLLGMYLATCGIMAGIATATSHDRIRAAARIIAQDHKKQYDAAVLAAAAGTGPTPPAVPGQLTGWEYDMISLAWWETADRSRALGVVSVTNLASIGSGWYLQLSAFSLVAAAAGVVWAVGLCGVRRRRLWLVALLLAAGTAVIIVLIRADSLGASATLQATYAYNLAQQMAGYGSFMAIAGLLLALLYAGMLAGRTIARAVFRFVMPPRHLGLLAFLWTCDGLPPPPSVPSSGRRSPRE
;
A
#
# COMPACT_ATOMS: atom_id res chain seq x y z
N MET A 1 33.02 29.01 -53.72
CA MET A 1 33.78 30.11 -53.09
C MET A 1 34.83 29.45 -52.25
N SER A 2 36.00 29.36 -52.87
CA SER A 2 37.11 28.50 -52.51
C SER A 2 38.27 29.46 -52.30
N ASP A 3 38.68 29.66 -51.04
CA ASP A 3 39.83 30.50 -50.74
C ASP A 3 41.05 29.62 -50.53
N ASN A 4 42.04 29.96 -51.35
CA ASN A 4 43.27 29.30 -51.68
C ASN A 4 44.37 30.29 -51.28
N VAL A 5 45.19 29.98 -50.28
CA VAL A 5 46.36 30.79 -49.88
C VAL A 5 47.49 29.87 -49.42
N PRO A 6 48.76 30.16 -49.76
CA PRO A 6 49.68 29.15 -50.29
C PRO A 6 50.79 28.70 -49.33
N ASN A 7 51.40 27.60 -49.76
CA ASN A 7 52.64 27.00 -49.29
C ASN A 7 53.87 27.85 -49.73
N GLN A 8 54.65 28.31 -48.77
CA GLN A 8 56.06 28.72 -48.87
C GLN A 8 56.70 28.19 -47.58
N GLY A 9 57.84 27.51 -47.52
CA GLY A 9 59.02 27.54 -48.37
C GLY A 9 60.18 27.34 -47.40
N SER A 10 60.88 26.21 -47.56
CA SER A 10 62.03 25.80 -46.77
C SER A 10 63.23 26.71 -46.93
N SER A 11 63.98 26.97 -45.85
CA SER A 11 65.43 27.21 -45.96
C SER A 11 66.18 26.71 -44.72
N VAL A 12 67.11 25.81 -45.02
CA VAL A 12 68.14 25.19 -44.18
C VAL A 12 69.11 26.22 -43.63
N LEU A 13 69.54 26.09 -42.37
CA LEU A 13 70.92 26.40 -41.96
C LEU A 13 71.44 25.37 -40.95
N ALA A 14 72.69 24.99 -41.18
CA ALA A 14 73.44 23.94 -40.53
C ALA A 14 74.11 24.39 -39.23
N GLY A 15 74.52 23.38 -38.44
CA GLY A 15 75.75 23.45 -37.63
C GLY A 15 75.55 23.73 -36.14
N GLY A 16 75.75 22.69 -35.32
CA GLY A 16 75.87 22.84 -33.87
C GLY A 16 75.81 21.50 -33.15
N GLU A 17 76.90 20.71 -33.23
CA GLU A 17 77.11 19.59 -32.33
C GLU A 17 77.32 20.12 -30.90
N GLY A 18 76.24 20.23 -30.15
CA GLY A 18 76.24 20.48 -28.71
C GLY A 18 75.60 19.31 -28.00
N GLY A 19 76.39 18.52 -27.26
CA GLY A 19 75.90 17.43 -26.43
C GLY A 19 74.85 17.93 -25.45
N VAL A 20 73.59 17.54 -25.67
CA VAL A 20 72.49 17.77 -24.73
C VAL A 20 72.54 16.64 -23.71
N SER A 21 73.10 16.93 -22.53
CA SER A 21 72.89 16.11 -21.34
C SER A 21 71.38 15.95 -21.10
N PRO A 22 70.89 14.78 -20.67
CA PRO A 22 69.48 14.60 -20.38
C PRO A 22 69.03 15.61 -19.31
N PRO A 23 67.85 16.24 -19.44
CA PRO A 23 67.36 17.17 -18.44
C PRO A 23 67.24 16.42 -17.11
N ALA A 24 67.84 17.00 -16.07
CA ALA A 24 67.75 16.52 -14.71
C ALA A 24 66.27 16.29 -14.36
N GLU A 25 65.95 15.07 -13.96
CA GLU A 25 64.65 14.65 -13.47
C GLU A 25 64.32 15.52 -12.25
N LEU A 26 63.44 16.51 -12.46
CA LEU A 26 62.94 17.35 -11.38
C LEU A 26 62.31 16.43 -10.32
N PRO A 27 62.62 16.60 -9.02
CA PRO A 27 61.99 15.81 -7.98
C PRO A 27 60.48 15.99 -8.08
N GLY A 28 59.78 14.92 -8.45
CA GLY A 28 58.33 14.93 -8.58
C GLY A 28 57.71 15.43 -7.26
N PRO A 29 56.71 16.33 -7.32
CA PRO A 29 56.09 16.84 -6.11
C PRO A 29 55.56 15.66 -5.27
N ALA A 30 55.91 15.65 -3.99
CA ALA A 30 55.43 14.67 -3.03
C ALA A 30 53.89 14.55 -3.14
N PRO A 31 53.31 13.34 -3.02
CA PRO A 31 51.88 13.14 -3.22
C PRO A 31 51.09 13.92 -2.16
N THR A 32 50.64 15.11 -2.52
CA THR A 32 49.73 15.91 -1.72
C THR A 32 48.42 15.14 -1.64
N LYS A 33 48.09 14.63 -0.44
CA LYS A 33 46.80 14.01 -0.19
C LYS A 33 45.72 14.99 -0.62
N ALA A 34 44.93 14.57 -1.61
CA ALA A 34 43.90 15.40 -2.20
C ALA A 34 42.91 15.85 -1.11
N PRO A 35 42.51 17.15 -1.08
CA PRO A 35 41.70 17.70 -0.01
C PRO A 35 40.30 17.08 0.00
N ILE A 36 39.83 16.70 1.18
CA ILE A 36 38.46 16.21 1.42
C ILE A 36 37.55 17.43 1.50
N ILE A 37 36.54 17.49 0.63
CA ILE A 37 35.60 18.62 0.50
C ILE A 37 34.31 18.36 1.30
N GLY A 38 33.93 17.09 1.48
CA GLY A 38 32.69 16.72 2.15
C GLY A 38 32.40 15.24 2.07
N GLU A 39 31.14 14.87 2.33
CA GLU A 39 30.63 13.50 2.31
C GLU A 39 29.43 13.41 1.37
N LEU A 40 29.33 12.30 0.62
CA LEU A 40 28.23 12.09 -0.31
C LEU A 40 26.95 11.68 0.44
N THR A 41 25.96 12.56 0.50
CA THR A 41 24.70 12.30 1.24
C THR A 41 23.60 11.63 0.42
N GLY A 42 23.76 11.50 -0.90
CA GLY A 42 22.78 10.91 -1.82
C GLY A 42 23.10 9.48 -2.24
N ASP A 43 22.06 8.70 -2.57
CA ASP A 43 22.19 7.37 -3.14
C ASP A 43 22.80 7.45 -4.55
N ARG A 44 24.04 6.97 -4.70
CA ARG A 44 24.72 6.92 -5.99
C ARG A 44 25.45 5.60 -6.13
N ALA A 45 25.03 4.77 -7.07
CA ALA A 45 25.71 3.52 -7.35
C ALA A 45 27.01 3.77 -8.15
N CYS A 46 28.07 3.02 -7.81
CA CYS A 46 29.28 2.95 -8.61
C CYS A 46 28.95 2.36 -9.99
N VAL A 47 29.42 3.01 -11.05
CA VAL A 47 29.17 2.58 -12.44
C VAL A 47 29.81 1.22 -12.75
N SER A 48 30.90 0.88 -12.07
CA SER A 48 31.63 -0.38 -12.29
C SER A 48 31.04 -1.55 -11.50
N CYS A 49 30.90 -1.41 -10.18
CA CYS A 49 30.50 -2.53 -9.31
C CYS A 49 29.08 -2.43 -8.71
N GLY A 50 28.38 -1.30 -8.91
CA GLY A 50 27.03 -1.08 -8.36
C GLY A 50 26.97 -0.72 -6.87
N PHE A 51 28.11 -0.61 -6.18
CA PHE A 51 28.16 -0.25 -4.76
C PHE A 51 27.59 1.16 -4.50
N ASN A 52 26.75 1.31 -3.47
CA ASN A 52 26.19 2.63 -3.11
C ASN A 52 27.26 3.48 -2.41
N LEU A 53 27.63 4.60 -3.05
CA LEU A 53 28.66 5.54 -2.60
C LEU A 53 28.16 6.50 -1.51
N ALA A 54 26.92 6.38 -1.04
CA ALA A 54 26.42 7.15 0.08
C ALA A 54 27.34 7.01 1.31
N GLY A 55 27.70 8.14 1.92
CA GLY A 55 28.60 8.25 3.05
C GLY A 55 30.10 8.28 2.70
N GLN A 56 30.47 8.21 1.41
CA GLN A 56 31.87 8.26 1.01
C GLN A 56 32.40 9.69 0.94
N GLN A 57 33.69 9.87 1.24
CA GLN A 57 34.36 11.16 1.21
C GLN A 57 34.52 11.67 -0.22
N ILE A 58 34.12 12.92 -0.42
CA ILE A 58 34.31 13.67 -1.65
C ILE A 58 35.70 14.29 -1.60
N VAL A 59 36.53 13.94 -2.57
CA VAL A 59 37.92 14.39 -2.68
C VAL A 59 38.07 15.26 -3.91
N ARG A 60 38.81 16.38 -3.81
CA ARG A 60 39.13 17.21 -4.98
C ARG A 60 40.43 16.77 -5.63
N GLU A 61 40.35 16.31 -6.87
CA GLU A 61 41.53 15.91 -7.63
C GLU A 61 42.37 17.16 -7.97
N PRO A 62 43.67 17.21 -7.60
CA PRO A 62 44.44 18.45 -7.62
C PRO A 62 44.81 18.92 -9.03
N LYS A 63 44.80 18.03 -10.03
CA LYS A 63 45.23 18.35 -11.40
C LYS A 63 44.12 19.02 -12.21
N TYR A 64 42.90 18.50 -12.13
CA TYR A 64 41.74 18.99 -12.89
C TYR A 64 40.70 19.71 -12.02
N GLY A 65 40.86 19.71 -10.69
CA GLY A 65 39.92 20.34 -9.75
C GLY A 65 38.57 19.62 -9.65
N LEU A 66 38.48 18.39 -10.18
CA LEU A 66 37.25 17.62 -10.23
C LEU A 66 36.94 17.03 -8.84
N ALA A 67 35.68 17.14 -8.42
CA ALA A 67 35.20 16.39 -7.27
C ALA A 67 35.04 14.91 -7.67
N LEU A 68 35.63 14.00 -6.92
CA LEU A 68 35.51 12.57 -7.14
C LEU A 68 35.25 11.84 -5.83
N VAL A 69 34.59 10.70 -5.96
CA VAL A 69 34.45 9.72 -4.88
C VAL A 69 35.07 8.43 -5.37
N ARG A 70 35.95 7.84 -4.56
CA ARG A 70 36.49 6.51 -4.86
C ARG A 70 35.57 5.46 -4.26
N CYS A 71 35.19 4.48 -5.08
CA CYS A 71 34.45 3.34 -4.57
C CYS A 71 35.37 2.53 -3.63
N PRO A 72 34.94 2.23 -2.39
CA PRO A 72 35.74 1.42 -1.46
C PRO A 72 35.89 -0.04 -1.92
N GLU A 73 34.99 -0.52 -2.78
CA GLU A 73 35.02 -1.90 -3.31
C GLU A 73 35.97 -2.05 -4.49
N CYS A 74 35.73 -1.33 -5.59
CA CYS A 74 36.46 -1.53 -6.84
C CYS A 74 37.50 -0.45 -7.12
N SER A 75 37.69 0.51 -6.20
CA SER A 75 38.56 1.69 -6.34
C SER A 75 38.27 2.60 -7.54
N THR A 76 37.21 2.30 -8.31
CA THR A 76 36.82 3.09 -9.48
C THR A 76 36.50 4.52 -9.03
N ALA A 77 37.15 5.49 -9.66
CA ALA A 77 36.88 6.89 -9.43
C ALA A 77 35.54 7.26 -10.09
N ALA A 78 34.52 7.51 -9.28
CA ALA A 78 33.28 8.07 -9.75
C ALA A 78 33.40 9.59 -9.70
N ALA A 79 33.54 10.22 -10.87
CA ALA A 79 33.52 11.67 -10.96
C ALA A 79 32.15 12.19 -10.50
N LEU A 80 32.16 13.08 -9.51
CA LEU A 80 31.03 13.97 -9.22
C LEU A 80 31.04 15.06 -10.28
N ASN A 81 30.86 14.67 -11.54
CA ASN A 81 30.33 15.60 -12.50
C ASN A 81 28.95 15.97 -11.95
N GLU A 82 28.79 17.24 -11.57
CA GLU A 82 27.49 17.87 -11.57
C GLU A 82 26.92 17.55 -12.94
N TYR A 83 26.04 16.53 -13.01
CA TYR A 83 25.32 16.26 -14.24
C TYR A 83 24.76 17.61 -14.66
N PRO A 84 25.01 18.11 -15.89
CA PRO A 84 24.48 19.38 -16.33
C PRO A 84 23.00 19.32 -15.98
N SER A 85 22.59 20.16 -15.02
CA SER A 85 21.34 20.04 -14.26
C SER A 85 20.30 19.45 -15.19
N LEU A 86 19.95 18.17 -15.00
CA LEU A 86 19.17 17.42 -15.99
C LEU A 86 18.08 18.35 -16.51
N GLY A 87 18.15 18.69 -17.80
CA GLY A 87 17.53 19.91 -18.34
C GLY A 87 16.03 20.02 -18.04
N ARG A 88 15.39 21.14 -18.42
CA ARG A 88 13.96 21.44 -18.15
C ARG A 88 12.99 20.26 -18.35
N TRP A 89 13.31 19.31 -19.23
CA TRP A 89 12.59 18.06 -19.45
C TRP A 89 12.56 17.09 -18.26
N TYR A 90 13.64 16.93 -17.50
CA TYR A 90 13.64 16.03 -16.35
C TYR A 90 12.81 16.56 -15.19
N GLY A 91 12.79 17.89 -14.99
CA GLY A 91 11.84 18.52 -14.06
C GLY A 91 10.38 18.23 -14.43
N ARG A 92 10.06 18.25 -15.73
CA ARG A 92 8.72 17.85 -16.22
C ARG A 92 8.43 16.37 -15.99
N LEU A 93 9.39 15.47 -16.28
CA LEU A 93 9.23 14.03 -16.04
C LEU A 93 9.09 13.71 -14.55
N ALA A 94 9.87 14.37 -13.70
CA ALA A 94 9.76 14.24 -12.25
C ALA A 94 8.37 14.68 -11.78
N PHE A 95 7.87 15.83 -12.24
CA PHE A 95 6.51 16.30 -11.95
C PHE A 95 5.44 15.31 -12.43
N LEU A 96 5.53 14.83 -13.68
CA LEU A 96 4.60 13.84 -14.23
C LEU A 96 4.62 12.53 -13.44
N SER A 97 5.80 12.05 -13.04
CA SER A 97 5.94 10.85 -12.22
C SER A 97 5.34 11.02 -10.82
N ALA A 98 5.54 12.19 -10.20
CA ALA A 98 4.94 12.53 -8.91
C ALA A 98 3.41 12.63 -9.01
N ALA A 99 2.88 13.26 -10.08
CA ALA A 99 1.45 13.36 -10.34
C ALA A 99 0.81 11.98 -10.59
N LEU A 100 1.46 11.14 -11.40
CA LEU A 100 1.03 9.77 -11.65
C LEU A 100 1.02 8.95 -10.35
N TYR A 101 2.08 9.07 -9.55
CA TYR A 101 2.19 8.39 -8.27
C TYR A 101 1.09 8.84 -7.29
N LEU A 102 0.80 10.16 -7.21
CA LEU A 102 -0.32 10.68 -6.42
C LEU A 102 -1.67 10.12 -6.91
N PHE A 103 -1.88 10.07 -8.23
CA PHE A 103 -3.10 9.50 -8.80
C PHE A 103 -3.27 8.02 -8.46
N VAL A 104 -2.19 7.24 -8.52
CA VAL A 104 -2.18 5.83 -8.09
C VAL A 104 -2.51 5.70 -6.61
N LEU A 105 -1.94 6.55 -5.74
CA LEU A 105 -2.26 6.55 -4.31
C LEU A 105 -3.73 6.90 -4.04
N LEU A 106 -4.30 7.87 -4.78
CA LEU A 106 -5.70 8.24 -4.65
C LEU A 106 -6.64 7.13 -5.15
N GLY A 107 -6.31 6.51 -6.29
CA GLY A 107 -7.03 5.34 -6.79
C GLY A 107 -6.98 4.18 -5.80
N MET A 108 -5.80 3.91 -5.21
CA MET A 108 -5.63 2.89 -4.17
C MET A 108 -6.43 3.24 -2.90
N TYR A 109 -6.52 4.52 -2.52
CA TYR A 109 -7.37 4.99 -1.42
C TYR A 109 -8.84 4.66 -1.65
N LEU A 110 -9.39 5.09 -2.79
CA LEU A 110 -10.80 4.84 -3.13
C LEU A 110 -11.09 3.34 -3.25
N ALA A 111 -10.21 2.59 -3.91
CA ALA A 111 -10.34 1.14 -4.04
C ALA A 111 -10.31 0.45 -2.67
N THR A 112 -9.37 0.81 -1.79
CA THR A 112 -9.28 0.22 -0.45
C THR A 112 -10.53 0.52 0.39
N CYS A 113 -10.97 1.79 0.43
CA CYS A 113 -12.18 2.17 1.15
C CYS A 113 -13.43 1.44 0.61
N GLY A 114 -13.57 1.34 -0.72
CA GLY A 114 -14.68 0.63 -1.36
C GLY A 114 -14.66 -0.87 -1.08
N ILE A 115 -13.49 -1.52 -1.18
CA ILE A 115 -13.33 -2.95 -0.86
C ILE A 115 -13.66 -3.19 0.62
N MET A 116 -13.12 -2.40 1.55
CA MET A 116 -13.39 -2.57 2.99
C MET A 116 -14.88 -2.38 3.31
N ALA A 117 -15.52 -1.34 2.75
CA ALA A 117 -16.94 -1.10 2.94
C ALA A 117 -17.80 -2.22 2.32
N GLY A 118 -17.44 -2.71 1.14
CA GLY A 118 -18.12 -3.80 0.45
C GLY A 118 -18.02 -5.11 1.24
N ILE A 119 -16.82 -5.45 1.73
CA ILE A 119 -16.59 -6.61 2.59
C ILE A 119 -17.41 -6.51 3.89
N ALA A 120 -17.36 -5.36 4.58
CA ALA A 120 -18.10 -5.15 5.82
C ALA A 120 -19.62 -5.28 5.59
N THR A 121 -20.11 -4.82 4.44
CA THR A 121 -21.52 -4.95 4.05
C THR A 121 -21.88 -6.39 3.73
N ALA A 122 -21.08 -7.09 2.94
CA ALA A 122 -21.32 -8.48 2.56
C ALA A 122 -21.34 -9.43 3.76
N THR A 123 -20.35 -9.32 4.64
CA THR A 123 -20.26 -10.12 5.87
C THR A 123 -21.36 -9.81 6.88
N SER A 124 -21.84 -8.56 6.93
CA SER A 124 -23.01 -8.19 7.74
C SER A 124 -24.31 -8.74 7.15
N HIS A 125 -24.44 -8.75 5.81
CA HIS A 125 -25.64 -9.26 5.13
C HIS A 125 -25.92 -10.72 5.44
N ASP A 126 -24.90 -11.58 5.55
CA ASP A 126 -25.14 -12.99 5.87
C ASP A 126 -25.75 -13.19 7.26
N ARG A 127 -25.38 -12.31 8.22
CA ARG A 127 -25.99 -12.30 9.56
C ARG A 127 -27.41 -11.75 9.56
N ILE A 128 -27.64 -10.68 8.79
CA ILE A 128 -28.97 -10.09 8.61
C ILE A 128 -29.91 -11.10 7.95
N ARG A 129 -29.45 -11.84 6.94
CA ARG A 129 -30.21 -12.92 6.30
C ARG A 129 -30.57 -14.03 7.27
N ALA A 130 -29.61 -14.48 8.08
CA ALA A 130 -29.87 -15.50 9.09
C ALA A 130 -30.96 -15.05 10.09
N ALA A 131 -30.90 -13.81 10.56
CA ALA A 131 -31.91 -13.25 11.44
C ALA A 131 -33.26 -13.04 10.76
N ALA A 132 -33.26 -12.57 9.51
CA ALA A 132 -34.47 -12.38 8.71
C ALA A 132 -35.23 -13.71 8.50
N ARG A 133 -34.52 -14.82 8.30
CA ARG A 133 -35.14 -16.16 8.22
C ARG A 133 -35.79 -16.56 9.53
N ILE A 134 -35.18 -16.27 10.67
CA ILE A 134 -35.78 -16.54 11.99
C ILE A 134 -37.08 -15.73 12.14
N ILE A 135 -37.03 -14.43 11.83
CA ILE A 135 -38.21 -13.54 11.89
C ILE A 135 -39.32 -14.08 10.97
N ALA A 136 -38.99 -14.43 9.74
CA ALA A 136 -39.96 -14.96 8.77
C ALA A 136 -40.58 -16.30 9.21
N GLN A 137 -39.76 -17.21 9.75
CA GLN A 137 -40.22 -18.50 10.25
C GLN A 137 -41.14 -18.36 11.47
N ASP A 138 -40.81 -17.45 12.40
CA ASP A 138 -41.64 -17.22 13.58
C ASP A 138 -42.97 -16.54 13.23
N HIS A 139 -42.95 -15.57 12.31
CA HIS A 139 -44.18 -14.97 11.78
C HIS A 139 -45.04 -16.01 11.07
N LYS A 140 -44.44 -16.85 10.22
CA LYS A 140 -45.14 -17.93 9.52
C LYS A 140 -45.82 -18.89 10.49
N LYS A 141 -45.12 -19.35 11.53
CA LYS A 141 -45.70 -20.26 12.54
C LYS A 141 -46.92 -19.66 13.22
N GLN A 142 -46.85 -18.38 13.59
CA GLN A 142 -47.99 -17.69 14.20
C GLN A 142 -49.15 -17.52 13.22
N TYR A 143 -48.85 -17.16 11.96
CA TYR A 143 -49.86 -17.02 10.91
C TYR A 143 -50.58 -18.35 10.65
N ASP A 144 -49.83 -19.44 10.44
CA ASP A 144 -50.38 -20.77 10.18
C ASP A 144 -51.24 -21.24 11.37
N ALA A 145 -50.83 -20.96 12.61
CA ALA A 145 -51.63 -21.25 13.80
C ALA A 145 -52.94 -20.44 13.85
N ALA A 146 -52.92 -19.16 13.46
CA ALA A 146 -54.11 -18.33 13.40
C ALA A 146 -55.07 -18.78 12.28
N VAL A 147 -54.56 -19.20 11.13
CA VAL A 147 -55.36 -19.78 10.04
C VAL A 147 -56.07 -21.05 10.53
N LEU A 148 -55.36 -21.95 11.22
CA LEU A 148 -55.94 -23.18 11.78
C LEU A 148 -57.01 -22.87 12.84
N ALA A 149 -56.78 -21.90 13.73
CA ALA A 149 -57.75 -21.48 14.74
C ALA A 149 -59.01 -20.85 14.11
N ALA A 150 -58.85 -20.02 13.09
CA ALA A 150 -59.96 -19.45 12.35
C ALA A 150 -60.77 -20.53 11.62
N ALA A 151 -60.09 -21.50 10.98
CA ALA A 151 -60.74 -22.64 10.33
C ALA A 151 -61.51 -23.53 11.33
N ALA A 152 -61.04 -23.61 12.57
CA ALA A 152 -61.73 -24.31 13.67
C ALA A 152 -62.83 -23.48 14.34
N GLY A 153 -63.02 -22.20 13.96
CA GLY A 153 -63.97 -21.29 14.58
C GLY A 153 -63.60 -20.83 16.00
N THR A 154 -62.36 -21.07 16.44
CA THR A 154 -61.88 -20.76 17.79
C THR A 154 -61.09 -19.46 17.88
N GLY A 155 -60.81 -18.81 16.75
CA GLY A 155 -60.02 -17.59 16.69
C GLY A 155 -60.46 -16.62 15.60
N PRO A 156 -59.97 -15.36 15.65
CA PRO A 156 -60.24 -14.36 14.62
C PRO A 156 -59.56 -14.73 13.30
N THR A 157 -60.17 -14.32 12.18
CA THR A 157 -59.55 -14.46 10.86
C THR A 157 -58.23 -13.68 10.81
N PRO A 158 -57.11 -14.31 10.43
CA PRO A 158 -55.84 -13.61 10.37
C PRO A 158 -55.85 -12.51 9.29
N PRO A 159 -55.11 -11.40 9.51
CA PRO A 159 -55.03 -10.33 8.52
C PRO A 159 -54.46 -10.85 7.20
N ALA A 160 -54.98 -10.34 6.08
CA ALA A 160 -54.47 -10.72 4.76
C ALA A 160 -53.00 -10.26 4.61
N VAL A 161 -52.09 -11.21 4.38
CA VAL A 161 -50.69 -10.92 4.08
C VAL A 161 -50.49 -11.02 2.57
N PRO A 162 -49.84 -10.05 1.91
CA PRO A 162 -49.57 -10.14 0.49
C PRO A 162 -48.59 -11.29 0.19
N GLY A 163 -49.03 -12.26 -0.62
CA GLY A 163 -48.24 -13.41 -1.04
C GLY A 163 -48.27 -14.59 -0.07
N GLN A 164 -47.66 -15.70 -0.48
CA GLN A 164 -47.55 -16.91 0.33
C GLN A 164 -46.35 -16.80 1.29
N LEU A 165 -46.59 -16.96 2.59
CA LEU A 165 -45.53 -17.01 3.60
C LEU A 165 -44.75 -18.33 3.48
N THR A 166 -43.48 -18.23 3.09
CA THR A 166 -42.59 -19.36 2.84
C THR A 166 -41.55 -19.58 3.95
N GLY A 167 -41.41 -18.62 4.87
CA GLY A 167 -40.32 -18.57 5.84
C GLY A 167 -39.00 -18.08 5.24
N TRP A 168 -39.03 -17.43 4.07
CA TRP A 168 -37.86 -16.84 3.44
C TRP A 168 -37.55 -15.44 3.98
N GLU A 169 -36.29 -15.02 3.83
CA GLU A 169 -35.78 -13.73 4.31
C GLU A 169 -36.47 -12.48 3.71
N TYR A 170 -37.18 -12.65 2.59
CA TYR A 170 -37.95 -11.60 1.92
C TYR A 170 -39.47 -11.76 2.08
N ASP A 171 -39.94 -12.55 3.05
CA ASP A 171 -41.36 -12.58 3.38
C ASP A 171 -41.80 -11.22 3.96
N MET A 172 -43.01 -10.81 3.60
CA MET A 172 -43.64 -9.61 4.15
C MET A 172 -44.18 -9.88 5.56
N ILE A 173 -43.75 -9.04 6.49
CA ILE A 173 -44.06 -9.13 7.92
C ILE A 173 -45.04 -8.02 8.27
N SER A 174 -46.12 -8.38 8.96
CA SER A 174 -47.06 -7.39 9.47
C SER A 174 -46.44 -6.59 10.62
N LEU A 175 -46.55 -5.26 10.57
CA LEU A 175 -45.96 -4.39 11.62
C LEU A 175 -46.63 -4.61 12.99
N ALA A 176 -47.94 -4.88 13.01
CA ALA A 176 -48.68 -5.18 14.24
C ALA A 176 -48.17 -6.44 14.96
N TRP A 177 -47.81 -7.48 14.21
CA TRP A 177 -47.14 -8.65 14.79
C TRP A 177 -45.75 -8.29 15.31
N TRP A 178 -44.97 -7.57 14.50
CA TRP A 178 -43.60 -7.22 14.84
C TRP A 178 -43.47 -6.41 16.15
N GLU A 179 -44.44 -5.55 16.42
CA GLU A 179 -44.52 -4.76 17.65
C GLU A 179 -44.62 -5.61 18.92
N THR A 180 -45.27 -6.78 18.83
CA THR A 180 -45.54 -7.67 19.97
C THR A 180 -44.68 -8.94 19.99
N ALA A 181 -43.97 -9.25 18.91
CA ALA A 181 -43.13 -10.44 18.79
C ALA A 181 -41.92 -10.42 19.74
N ASP A 182 -41.55 -11.60 20.27
CA ASP A 182 -40.28 -11.77 20.99
C ASP A 182 -39.10 -11.70 20.00
N ARG A 183 -38.27 -10.68 20.15
CA ARG A 183 -37.12 -10.39 19.28
C ARG A 183 -35.80 -10.98 19.77
N SER A 184 -35.79 -11.61 20.95
CA SER A 184 -34.58 -12.05 21.63
C SER A 184 -33.73 -13.01 20.79
N ARG A 185 -34.36 -13.97 20.11
CA ARG A 185 -33.69 -14.93 19.22
C ARG A 185 -33.05 -14.26 18.00
N ALA A 186 -33.79 -13.38 17.33
CA ALA A 186 -33.28 -12.64 16.18
C ALA A 186 -32.15 -11.68 16.59
N LEU A 187 -32.30 -10.95 17.71
CA LEU A 187 -31.24 -10.11 18.28
C LEU A 187 -29.98 -10.93 18.61
N GLY A 188 -30.17 -12.14 19.15
CA GLY A 188 -29.09 -13.06 19.46
C GLY A 188 -28.22 -13.39 18.24
N VAL A 189 -28.81 -13.56 17.06
CA VAL A 189 -28.07 -13.88 15.82
C VAL A 189 -27.41 -12.65 15.20
N VAL A 190 -28.04 -11.48 15.32
CA VAL A 190 -27.54 -10.22 14.77
C VAL A 190 -26.42 -9.61 15.65
N SER A 191 -26.47 -9.81 16.97
CA SER A 191 -25.53 -9.22 17.91
C SER A 191 -24.09 -9.70 17.68
N VAL A 192 -23.15 -8.77 17.51
CA VAL A 192 -21.70 -9.05 17.32
C VAL A 192 -21.11 -9.93 18.43
N THR A 193 -21.73 -9.98 19.60
CA THR A 193 -21.25 -10.77 20.75
C THR A 193 -21.52 -12.27 20.63
N ASN A 194 -22.49 -12.71 19.83
CA ASN A 194 -22.89 -14.12 19.79
C ASN A 194 -22.29 -14.86 18.59
N LEU A 195 -20.99 -15.06 18.65
CA LEU A 195 -20.19 -15.75 17.64
C LEU A 195 -20.65 -17.21 17.43
N ALA A 196 -21.07 -17.91 18.49
CA ALA A 196 -21.46 -19.32 18.44
C ALA A 196 -22.71 -19.60 17.57
N SER A 197 -23.56 -18.59 17.35
CA SER A 197 -24.76 -18.73 16.53
C SER A 197 -24.51 -18.71 15.01
N ILE A 198 -23.25 -18.50 14.60
CA ILE A 198 -22.90 -18.22 13.21
C ILE A 198 -22.29 -19.46 12.56
N GLY A 199 -22.76 -19.81 11.36
CA GLY A 199 -22.26 -20.96 10.61
C GLY A 199 -20.78 -20.83 10.21
N SER A 200 -20.12 -21.97 10.01
CA SER A 200 -18.69 -22.06 9.63
C SER A 200 -18.33 -21.25 8.38
N GLY A 201 -19.26 -21.10 7.43
CA GLY A 201 -19.07 -20.31 6.21
C GLY A 201 -18.73 -18.84 6.48
N TRP A 202 -19.34 -18.23 7.50
CA TRP A 202 -19.04 -16.83 7.85
C TRP A 202 -17.61 -16.66 8.37
N TYR A 203 -17.11 -17.62 9.15
CA TYR A 203 -15.73 -17.59 9.64
C TYR A 203 -14.71 -17.76 8.51
N LEU A 204 -14.98 -18.65 7.55
CA LEU A 204 -14.15 -18.82 6.36
C LEU A 204 -14.12 -17.54 5.51
N GLN A 205 -15.27 -16.91 5.33
CA GLN A 205 -15.37 -15.66 4.59
C GLN A 205 -14.65 -14.51 5.33
N LEU A 206 -14.88 -14.35 6.64
CA LEU A 206 -14.23 -13.31 7.43
C LEU A 206 -12.71 -13.51 7.45
N SER A 207 -12.23 -14.73 7.64
CA SER A 207 -10.79 -15.02 7.62
C SER A 207 -10.15 -14.75 6.24
N ALA A 208 -10.81 -15.14 5.14
CA ALA A 208 -10.35 -14.81 3.80
C ALA A 208 -10.25 -13.29 3.60
N PHE A 209 -11.26 -12.53 4.03
CA PHE A 209 -11.24 -11.07 3.93
C PHE A 209 -10.25 -10.39 4.87
N SER A 210 -10.02 -10.96 6.06
CA SER A 210 -8.97 -10.54 6.98
C SER A 210 -7.59 -10.64 6.34
N LEU A 211 -7.31 -11.71 5.58
CA LEU A 211 -6.07 -11.86 4.83
C LEU A 211 -5.94 -10.80 3.73
N VAL A 212 -7.01 -10.51 3.00
CA VAL A 212 -7.03 -9.44 1.99
C VAL A 212 -6.75 -8.07 2.61
N ALA A 213 -7.37 -7.76 3.75
CA ALA A 213 -7.14 -6.50 4.47
C ALA A 213 -5.69 -6.37 4.94
N ALA A 214 -5.12 -7.43 5.52
CA ALA A 214 -3.72 -7.45 5.94
C ALA A 214 -2.76 -7.29 4.75
N ALA A 215 -3.02 -7.99 3.64
CA ALA A 215 -2.22 -7.87 2.40
C ALA A 215 -2.29 -6.46 1.80
N ALA A 216 -3.48 -5.84 1.77
CA ALA A 216 -3.64 -4.45 1.37
C ALA A 216 -2.82 -3.52 2.28
N GLY A 217 -2.79 -3.78 3.58
CA GLY A 217 -1.93 -3.07 4.52
C GLY A 217 -0.44 -3.14 4.16
N VAL A 218 0.05 -4.33 3.76
CA VAL A 218 1.43 -4.50 3.29
C VAL A 218 1.71 -3.63 2.05
N VAL A 219 0.77 -3.62 1.10
CA VAL A 219 0.88 -2.78 -0.11
C VAL A 219 0.93 -1.30 0.25
N TRP A 220 0.09 -0.83 1.18
CA TRP A 220 0.13 0.56 1.68
C TRP A 220 1.47 0.92 2.35
N ALA A 221 2.07 -0.01 3.10
CA ALA A 221 3.34 0.24 3.77
C ALA A 221 4.50 0.52 2.80
N VAL A 222 4.50 -0.18 1.66
CA VAL A 222 5.47 -0.04 0.57
C VAL A 222 5.09 1.14 -0.32
N GLY A 223 3.81 1.30 -0.62
CA GLY A 223 3.28 2.43 -1.36
C GLY A 223 3.65 3.75 -0.69
N LEU A 224 3.70 3.81 0.64
CA LEU A 224 4.03 5.00 1.42
C LEU A 224 5.43 4.95 2.07
N CYS A 225 6.44 4.45 1.36
CA CYS A 225 7.81 4.37 1.87
C CYS A 225 8.34 5.70 2.43
N GLY A 226 7.99 6.85 1.84
CA GLY A 226 8.41 8.17 2.33
C GLY A 226 7.81 8.60 3.68
N VAL A 227 6.77 7.93 4.18
CA VAL A 227 6.10 8.27 5.44
C VAL A 227 6.80 7.56 6.61
N ARG A 228 7.17 8.29 7.66
CA ARG A 228 7.74 7.63 8.87
C ARG A 228 6.73 6.68 9.50
N ARG A 229 7.19 5.53 10.03
CA ARG A 229 6.33 4.50 10.64
C ARG A 229 5.35 5.06 11.69
N ARG A 230 5.79 6.02 12.50
CA ARG A 230 4.98 6.72 13.52
C ARG A 230 3.81 7.55 12.96
N ARG A 231 3.76 7.81 11.65
CA ARG A 231 2.68 8.56 10.98
C ARG A 231 1.71 7.67 10.21
N LEU A 232 1.96 6.36 10.11
CA LEU A 232 1.09 5.43 9.37
C LEU A 232 -0.32 5.33 9.97
N TRP A 233 -0.49 5.61 11.27
CA TRP A 233 -1.82 5.65 11.89
C TRP A 233 -2.72 6.75 11.31
N LEU A 234 -2.17 7.86 10.81
CA LEU A 234 -2.95 8.91 10.13
C LEU A 234 -3.56 8.39 8.83
N VAL A 235 -2.82 7.55 8.10
CA VAL A 235 -3.30 6.91 6.87
C VAL A 235 -4.38 5.90 7.20
N ALA A 236 -4.20 5.10 8.25
CA ALA A 236 -5.22 4.19 8.74
C ALA A 236 -6.51 4.92 9.13
N LEU A 237 -6.38 6.07 9.82
CA LEU A 237 -7.50 6.91 10.21
C LEU A 237 -8.22 7.53 9.01
N LEU A 238 -7.48 7.96 7.98
CA LEU A 238 -8.05 8.46 6.73
C LEU A 238 -8.83 7.35 6.00
N LEU A 239 -8.26 6.14 5.88
CA LEU A 239 -8.95 4.98 5.32
C LEU A 239 -10.18 4.60 6.14
N ALA A 240 -10.12 4.69 7.47
CA ALA A 240 -11.25 4.45 8.36
C ALA A 240 -12.37 5.45 8.13
N ALA A 241 -12.05 6.75 8.03
CA ALA A 241 -13.02 7.79 7.73
C ALA A 241 -13.67 7.59 6.35
N GLY A 242 -12.87 7.33 5.31
CA GLY A 242 -13.38 7.04 3.97
C GLY A 242 -14.31 5.82 3.93
N THR A 243 -13.90 4.73 4.59
CA THR A 243 -14.72 3.51 4.70
C THR A 243 -16.03 3.78 5.43
N ALA A 244 -15.99 4.51 6.55
CA ALA A 244 -17.19 4.88 7.31
C ALA A 244 -18.16 5.74 6.48
N VAL A 245 -17.65 6.72 5.72
CA VAL A 245 -18.46 7.55 4.82
C VAL A 245 -19.15 6.69 3.76
N ILE A 246 -18.43 5.78 3.10
CA ILE A 246 -19.03 4.89 2.08
C ILE A 246 -20.12 4.01 2.70
N ILE A 247 -19.87 3.43 3.89
CA ILE A 247 -20.90 2.65 4.61
C ILE A 247 -22.12 3.52 4.89
N VAL A 248 -21.96 4.73 5.42
CA VAL A 248 -23.09 5.63 5.69
C VAL A 248 -23.87 5.95 4.42
N LEU A 249 -23.20 6.23 3.29
CA LEU A 249 -23.86 6.50 2.01
C LEU A 249 -24.66 5.30 1.49
N ILE A 250 -24.08 4.09 1.52
CA ILE A 250 -24.78 2.85 1.13
C ILE A 250 -26.03 2.63 2.00
N ARG A 251 -25.94 2.97 3.28
CA ARG A 251 -27.03 2.75 4.25
C ARG A 251 -28.10 3.84 4.20
N ALA A 252 -27.75 5.09 3.92
CA ALA A 252 -28.70 6.19 3.82
C ALA A 252 -29.77 5.91 2.74
N ASP A 253 -29.37 5.35 1.60
CA ASP A 253 -30.27 4.96 0.52
C ASP A 253 -31.27 3.87 0.94
N SER A 254 -30.79 2.88 1.71
CA SER A 254 -31.63 1.75 2.14
C SER A 254 -32.72 2.11 3.16
N LEU A 255 -32.56 3.20 3.93
CA LEU A 255 -33.55 3.59 4.94
C LEU A 255 -34.73 4.37 4.34
N GLY A 256 -34.53 5.07 3.22
CA GLY A 256 -35.57 5.89 2.58
C GLY A 256 -36.73 5.10 1.96
N ALA A 257 -36.52 3.84 1.60
CA ALA A 257 -37.50 3.04 0.86
C ALA A 257 -38.60 2.36 1.72
N SER A 258 -38.54 2.45 3.06
CA SER A 258 -39.31 1.56 3.95
C SER A 258 -40.62 2.14 4.51
N ALA A 259 -40.97 3.39 4.20
CA ALA A 259 -41.92 4.15 5.02
C ALA A 259 -43.41 4.11 4.60
N THR A 260 -43.79 3.37 3.54
CA THR A 260 -45.12 3.55 2.93
C THR A 260 -46.11 2.39 3.08
N LEU A 261 -45.77 1.28 3.74
CA LEU A 261 -46.64 0.11 3.83
C LEU A 261 -46.82 -0.42 5.26
N GLN A 262 -48.03 -0.93 5.58
CA GLN A 262 -48.34 -1.62 6.85
C GLN A 262 -47.60 -2.96 7.04
N ALA A 263 -46.81 -3.36 6.04
CA ALA A 263 -45.96 -4.52 6.04
C ALA A 263 -44.57 -4.15 5.51
N THR A 264 -43.55 -4.86 5.99
CA THR A 264 -42.16 -4.67 5.55
C THR A 264 -41.48 -6.02 5.43
N TYR A 265 -40.41 -6.09 4.64
CA TYR A 265 -39.64 -7.32 4.48
C TYR A 265 -38.93 -7.70 5.79
N ALA A 266 -38.93 -8.99 6.13
CA ALA A 266 -38.18 -9.51 7.29
C ALA A 266 -36.70 -9.09 7.25
N TYR A 267 -36.12 -9.03 6.06
CA TYR A 267 -34.77 -8.51 5.82
C TYR A 267 -34.58 -7.07 6.32
N ASN A 268 -35.52 -6.17 6.03
CA ASN A 268 -35.44 -4.76 6.44
C ASN A 268 -35.55 -4.63 7.96
N LEU A 269 -36.41 -5.42 8.60
CA LEU A 269 -36.52 -5.47 10.06
C LEU A 269 -35.22 -5.97 10.70
N ALA A 270 -34.68 -7.09 10.22
CA ALA A 270 -33.40 -7.63 10.67
C ALA A 270 -32.26 -6.61 10.50
N GLN A 271 -32.28 -5.88 9.39
CA GLN A 271 -31.30 -4.84 9.09
C GLN A 271 -31.42 -3.63 10.02
N GLN A 272 -32.64 -3.20 10.37
CA GLN A 272 -32.87 -2.16 11.37
C GLN A 272 -32.36 -2.59 12.75
N MET A 273 -32.58 -3.85 13.13
CA MET A 273 -32.07 -4.42 14.39
C MET A 273 -30.53 -4.48 14.43
N ALA A 274 -29.89 -4.75 13.30
CA ALA A 274 -28.43 -4.80 13.20
C ALA A 274 -27.78 -3.43 13.41
N GLY A 275 -28.51 -2.37 13.08
CA GLY A 275 -28.04 -0.99 13.17
C GLY A 275 -26.75 -0.75 12.40
N TYR A 276 -26.13 0.40 12.64
CA TYR A 276 -24.80 0.72 12.09
C TYR A 276 -23.66 0.01 12.82
N GLY A 277 -23.89 -0.41 14.06
CA GLY A 277 -22.84 -0.97 14.93
C GLY A 277 -22.21 -2.24 14.40
N SER A 278 -23.00 -3.15 13.81
CA SER A 278 -22.50 -4.40 13.23
C SER A 278 -21.53 -4.16 12.06
N PHE A 279 -21.91 -3.29 11.13
CA PHE A 279 -21.07 -2.89 9.99
C PHE A 279 -19.79 -2.20 10.45
N MET A 280 -19.90 -1.25 11.39
CA MET A 280 -18.75 -0.51 11.90
C MET A 280 -17.80 -1.40 12.71
N ALA A 281 -18.30 -2.39 13.45
CA ALA A 281 -17.48 -3.35 14.16
C ALA A 281 -16.65 -4.22 13.20
N ILE A 282 -17.27 -4.73 12.13
CA ILE A 282 -16.55 -5.52 11.11
C ILE A 282 -15.55 -4.64 10.37
N ALA A 283 -15.95 -3.44 9.93
CA ALA A 283 -15.04 -2.49 9.29
C ALA A 283 -13.86 -2.16 10.21
N GLY A 284 -14.10 -1.92 11.50
CA GLY A 284 -13.07 -1.66 12.50
C GLY A 284 -12.08 -2.81 12.65
N LEU A 285 -12.57 -4.05 12.67
CA LEU A 285 -11.71 -5.25 12.69
C LEU A 285 -10.82 -5.33 11.44
N LEU A 286 -11.40 -5.13 10.25
CA LEU A 286 -10.65 -5.15 8.99
C LEU A 286 -9.62 -4.03 8.92
N LEU A 287 -9.96 -2.83 9.38
CA LEU A 287 -9.04 -1.69 9.46
C LEU A 287 -7.91 -1.93 10.46
N ALA A 288 -8.18 -2.59 11.59
CA ALA A 288 -7.16 -2.99 12.55
C ALA A 288 -6.17 -3.98 11.94
N LEU A 289 -6.67 -4.96 11.17
CA LEU A 289 -5.83 -5.93 10.45
C LEU A 289 -5.05 -5.28 9.30
N LEU A 290 -5.66 -4.34 8.59
CA LEU A 290 -4.98 -3.53 7.58
C LEU A 290 -3.86 -2.72 8.22
N TYR A 291 -4.10 -2.09 9.37
CA TYR A 291 -3.07 -1.38 10.13
C TYR A 291 -1.95 -2.31 10.61
N ALA A 292 -2.28 -3.50 11.10
CA ALA A 292 -1.28 -4.52 11.43
C ALA A 292 -0.44 -4.90 10.20
N GLY A 293 -1.08 -5.07 9.04
CA GLY A 293 -0.43 -5.26 7.74
C GLY A 293 0.49 -4.10 7.39
N MET A 294 0.07 -2.85 7.61
CA MET A 294 0.92 -1.66 7.40
C MET A 294 2.18 -1.66 8.28
N LEU A 295 2.04 -2.10 9.54
CA LEU A 295 3.15 -2.18 10.48
C LEU A 295 4.14 -3.29 10.14
N ALA A 296 3.67 -4.42 9.60
CA ALA A 296 4.48 -5.56 9.19
C ALA A 296 4.99 -5.45 7.73
N GLY A 297 4.38 -4.59 6.90
CA GLY A 297 4.60 -4.57 5.46
C GLY A 297 6.04 -4.23 5.08
N ARG A 298 6.68 -3.29 5.77
CA ARG A 298 8.09 -2.94 5.51
C ARG A 298 9.04 -4.09 5.86
N THR A 299 8.80 -4.78 6.96
CA THR A 299 9.61 -5.94 7.35
C THR A 299 9.43 -7.10 6.38
N ILE A 300 8.20 -7.35 5.93
CA ILE A 300 7.89 -8.36 4.91
C ILE A 300 8.56 -8.00 3.58
N ALA A 301 8.43 -6.76 3.12
CA ALA A 301 9.04 -6.30 1.87
C ALA A 301 10.56 -6.47 1.88
N ARG A 302 11.24 -6.10 2.98
CA ARG A 302 12.69 -6.32 3.13
C ARG A 302 13.06 -7.80 3.09
N ALA A 303 12.28 -8.66 3.76
CA ALA A 303 12.53 -10.11 3.74
C ALA A 303 12.37 -10.69 2.33
N VAL A 304 11.30 -10.30 1.62
CA VAL A 304 11.05 -10.70 0.23
C VAL A 304 12.18 -10.24 -0.69
N PHE A 305 12.61 -8.98 -0.61
CA PHE A 305 13.71 -8.49 -1.45
C PHE A 305 15.04 -9.17 -1.12
N ARG A 306 15.33 -9.48 0.15
CA ARG A 306 16.51 -10.25 0.53
C ARG A 306 16.49 -11.68 -0.02
N PHE A 307 15.31 -12.28 -0.15
CA PHE A 307 15.14 -13.63 -0.69
C PHE A 307 15.23 -13.65 -2.22
N VAL A 308 14.61 -12.67 -2.89
CA VAL A 308 14.49 -12.63 -4.35
C VAL A 308 15.73 -12.03 -5.02
N MET A 309 16.34 -11.00 -4.43
CA MET A 309 17.45 -10.27 -5.04
C MET A 309 18.82 -10.69 -4.50
N PRO A 310 19.84 -10.83 -5.37
CA PRO A 310 21.22 -10.97 -4.92
C PRO A 310 21.65 -9.80 -4.02
N PRO A 311 22.49 -10.03 -2.99
CA PRO A 311 22.91 -8.99 -2.03
C PRO A 311 23.48 -7.73 -2.69
N ARG A 312 24.16 -7.87 -3.83
CA ARG A 312 24.73 -6.76 -4.60
C ARG A 312 23.70 -5.74 -5.14
N HIS A 313 22.45 -6.14 -5.36
CA HIS A 313 21.41 -5.26 -5.88
C HIS A 313 20.55 -4.62 -4.79
N LEU A 314 20.66 -5.07 -3.54
CA LEU A 314 19.91 -4.52 -2.41
C LEU A 314 20.27 -3.05 -2.13
N GLY A 315 21.46 -2.60 -2.55
CA GLY A 315 21.86 -1.20 -2.47
C GLY A 315 20.94 -0.24 -3.24
N LEU A 316 20.31 -0.69 -4.33
CA LEU A 316 19.34 0.10 -5.10
C LEU A 316 18.03 0.33 -4.34
N LEU A 317 17.76 -0.49 -3.33
CA LEU A 317 16.58 -0.42 -2.47
C LEU A 317 16.92 0.08 -1.06
N ALA A 318 18.07 0.74 -0.89
CA ALA A 318 18.53 1.26 0.40
C ALA A 318 17.48 2.15 1.08
N PHE A 319 16.67 2.87 0.30
CA PHE A 319 15.56 3.69 0.79
C PHE A 319 14.60 2.90 1.71
N LEU A 320 14.37 1.60 1.44
CA LEU A 320 13.50 0.77 2.29
C LEU A 320 14.02 0.62 3.71
N TRP A 321 15.33 0.76 3.94
CA TRP A 321 15.95 0.75 5.27
C TRP A 321 16.01 2.15 5.86
N THR A 322 16.49 3.12 5.07
CA THR A 322 16.72 4.48 5.56
C THR A 322 15.43 5.23 5.89
N CYS A 323 14.30 4.90 5.25
CA CYS A 323 12.99 5.46 5.60
C CYS A 323 12.55 5.14 7.04
N ASP A 324 13.06 4.06 7.63
CA ASP A 324 12.84 3.70 9.04
C ASP A 324 14.03 4.06 9.95
N GLY A 325 15.02 4.79 9.43
CA GLY A 325 16.25 5.14 10.16
C GLY A 325 17.19 3.95 10.39
N LEU A 326 17.03 2.86 9.63
CA LEU A 326 17.94 1.72 9.68
C LEU A 326 19.13 1.94 8.73
N PRO A 327 20.31 1.37 9.05
CA PRO A 327 21.43 1.42 8.15
C PRO A 327 21.10 0.69 6.83
N PRO A 328 21.66 1.13 5.69
CA PRO A 328 21.49 0.44 4.42
C PRO A 328 21.99 -1.00 4.51
N PRO A 329 21.46 -1.92 3.68
CA PRO A 329 21.91 -3.31 3.69
C PRO A 329 23.43 -3.37 3.40
N PRO A 330 24.20 -4.17 4.14
CA PRO A 330 25.62 -4.32 3.89
C PRO A 330 25.82 -4.88 2.48
N SER A 331 26.53 -4.15 1.64
CA SER A 331 27.07 -4.74 0.42
C SER A 331 28.07 -5.80 0.83
N VAL A 332 27.84 -7.04 0.41
CA VAL A 332 28.85 -8.09 0.57
C VAL A 332 30.11 -7.59 -0.14
N PRO A 333 31.25 -7.46 0.56
CA PRO A 333 32.47 -7.05 -0.09
C PRO A 333 32.71 -8.03 -1.23
N SER A 334 32.99 -7.51 -2.42
CA SER A 334 33.36 -8.33 -3.56
C SER A 334 34.59 -9.14 -3.15
N SER A 335 34.36 -10.37 -2.68
CA SER A 335 35.43 -11.25 -2.20
C SER A 335 36.46 -11.30 -3.31
N GLY A 336 37.63 -10.72 -3.04
CA GLY A 336 38.58 -10.29 -4.05
C GLY A 336 38.65 -11.29 -5.19
N ARG A 337 38.12 -10.89 -6.35
CA ARG A 337 38.46 -11.55 -7.60
C ARG A 337 39.94 -11.24 -7.78
N ARG A 338 40.81 -12.09 -7.21
CA ARG A 338 42.25 -12.05 -7.44
C ARG A 338 42.38 -12.00 -8.94
N SER A 339 42.88 -10.90 -9.49
CA SER A 339 43.28 -10.92 -10.89
C SER A 339 44.25 -12.10 -11.00
N PRO A 340 44.11 -12.98 -12.01
CA PRO A 340 45.22 -13.84 -12.35
C PRO A 340 46.39 -12.89 -12.58
N ARG A 341 47.42 -13.02 -11.74
CA ARG A 341 48.69 -12.33 -11.94
C ARG A 341 49.22 -12.86 -13.27
N GLU A 342 49.26 -11.99 -14.28
CA GLU A 342 50.23 -12.10 -15.37
C GLU A 342 51.58 -11.57 -14.86
#